data_AF-A0A183I0L3-F1
#
_entry.id   AF-A0A183I0L3-F1
#
_cell.length_a   1.000
_cell.length_b   1.000
_cell.length_c   1.000
_cell.angle_alpha   90.00
_cell.angle_beta   90.00
_cell.angle_gamma   90.00
#
_symmetry.space_group_name_H-M   'P 1'
#
loop_
_entity.id
_entity.type
_entity.pdbx_description
1 polymer ?
#
loop_
_entity_poly.entity_id
_entity_poly.type
_entity_poly.pdbx_seq_one_letter_code
_entity_poly.pdbx_strand_id
1 'polypeptide(L)'
;MCVTFVYLNDKAIDDPKSYQLIVLNNRDELFDRPTLPPAWKDGILCGRDQADPYGGTWLGMTKNGRLGNILAVLENPSDEIPCAITRGLDLTCKIVYEYLKSEMPPESYVAEQLSKEAQQYNGFNVILFDRLFNEEIERKTYFGFQFSNRYDSPTAVFGSGVYGFGNSALGKPFKKITYGLRLFEEKLKILDDENVNEQELMKQFLDILIDQTSHYPDEQLISQKDQDKENCKLMSQLFYKLPEPLRYGTRFNAKYKLILLNNRDELLNRPTSTARWENGILAGRDEKETIRGTWLCMNSAGRISNLLTITVPIHEMKSSSVTRGVIPVDFVKSNKKPEEFCKLLISTCKCSNVFQNFKNIRFFFNSLEIKLHFRNERDQYEVAGLTYQSEDNIEVTRYPPGIHGFSNSPSCEPFKKVRRGVDKVSSIIEEINTENLSEAEIIERLLQLATDKYQCFPDDQIKRRCGRSNELCKYRAAIFVRYPDGIPYGTRSHTIIIVDRNNRATYYEKSMETKTGKASEATWTEQIFHFDLS
;
A
#
# COMPACT_ATOMS: atom_id res chain seq x y z
N MET A 1 6.51 -18.40 3.12
CA MET A 1 6.69 -19.61 2.33
C MET A 1 5.82 -19.55 1.09
N CYS A 2 6.41 -19.05 0.01
CA CYS A 2 5.84 -18.96 -1.33
C CYS A 2 5.12 -20.23 -1.78
N VAL A 3 4.11 -20.04 -2.63
CA VAL A 3 3.39 -21.12 -3.31
C VAL A 3 3.23 -20.80 -4.78
N THR A 4 3.21 -21.82 -5.64
CA THR A 4 2.91 -21.69 -7.06
C THR A 4 1.98 -22.80 -7.51
N PHE A 5 0.88 -22.47 -8.16
CA PHE A 5 -0.01 -23.43 -8.82
C PHE A 5 -0.01 -23.18 -10.33
N VAL A 6 0.01 -24.26 -11.10
CA VAL A 6 0.13 -24.21 -12.56
C VAL A 6 -0.87 -25.16 -13.19
N TYR A 7 -1.58 -24.66 -14.19
CA TYR A 7 -2.45 -25.43 -15.08
C TYR A 7 -1.87 -25.35 -16.49
N LEU A 8 -1.67 -26.52 -17.11
CA LEU A 8 -1.18 -26.68 -18.48
C LEU A 8 -2.19 -27.48 -19.29
N ASN A 9 -2.64 -26.96 -20.43
CA ASN A 9 -3.65 -27.60 -21.26
C ASN A 9 -3.30 -27.58 -22.75
N ASP A 10 -2.86 -28.72 -23.27
CA ASP A 10 -2.53 -28.88 -24.69
C ASP A 10 -3.79 -28.93 -25.57
N LYS A 11 -4.97 -29.21 -25.01
CA LYS A 11 -6.24 -29.20 -25.75
C LYS A 11 -6.74 -27.77 -26.04
N ALA A 12 -6.18 -26.77 -25.35
CA ALA A 12 -6.50 -25.36 -25.57
C ALA A 12 -5.70 -24.74 -26.73
N ILE A 13 -4.91 -25.52 -27.46
CA ILE A 13 -4.21 -25.03 -28.65
C ILE A 13 -5.25 -24.61 -29.71
N ASP A 14 -5.04 -23.43 -30.29
CA ASP A 14 -5.89 -22.83 -31.33
C ASP A 14 -7.34 -22.49 -30.90
N ASP A 15 -7.70 -22.68 -29.62
CA ASP A 15 -8.98 -22.24 -29.06
C ASP A 15 -8.82 -20.87 -28.35
N PRO A 16 -9.37 -19.77 -28.92
CA PRO A 16 -9.25 -18.44 -28.34
C PRO A 16 -10.06 -18.26 -27.03
N LYS A 17 -10.96 -19.19 -26.69
CA LYS A 17 -11.74 -19.14 -25.45
C LYS A 17 -11.12 -19.92 -24.30
N SER A 18 -10.09 -20.72 -24.57
CA SER A 18 -9.43 -21.58 -23.59
C SER A 18 -8.05 -21.07 -23.20
N TYR A 19 -7.57 -21.50 -22.04
CA TYR A 19 -6.25 -21.12 -21.52
C TYR A 19 -5.27 -22.29 -21.67
N GLN A 20 -4.14 -22.08 -22.35
CA GLN A 20 -3.05 -23.07 -22.39
C GLN A 20 -2.22 -23.09 -21.09
N LEU A 21 -2.20 -21.97 -20.37
CA LEU A 21 -1.41 -21.75 -19.17
C LEU A 21 -2.20 -20.86 -18.20
N ILE A 22 -2.36 -21.31 -16.96
CA ILE A 22 -2.76 -20.46 -15.82
C ILE A 22 -1.73 -20.65 -14.72
N VAL A 23 -1.21 -19.55 -14.17
CA VAL A 23 -0.22 -19.56 -13.08
C VAL A 23 -0.71 -18.69 -11.93
N LEU A 24 -0.76 -19.27 -10.74
CA LEU A 24 -1.01 -18.58 -9.49
C LEU A 24 0.27 -18.62 -8.66
N ASN A 25 0.72 -17.48 -8.15
CA ASN A 25 1.95 -17.42 -7.35
C ASN A 25 1.80 -16.42 -6.20
N ASN A 26 2.08 -16.88 -4.98
CA ASN A 26 2.34 -16.01 -3.84
C ASN A 26 3.84 -15.97 -3.59
N ARG A 27 4.37 -14.75 -3.50
CA ARG A 27 5.70 -14.51 -2.95
C ARG A 27 5.57 -14.07 -1.50
N ASP A 28 6.14 -14.88 -0.63
CA ASP A 28 6.27 -14.53 0.78
C ASP A 28 7.68 -14.06 1.06
N GLU A 29 7.79 -12.90 1.68
CA GLU A 29 9.07 -12.25 1.92
C GLU A 29 8.97 -11.23 3.06
N LEU A 30 10.13 -10.76 3.53
CA LEU A 30 10.24 -9.56 4.35
C LEU A 30 9.49 -8.39 3.70
N PHE A 31 8.62 -7.74 4.45
CA PHE A 31 7.84 -6.58 4.01
C PHE A 31 8.69 -5.35 3.71
N ASP A 32 9.90 -5.30 4.26
CA ASP A 32 10.85 -4.22 4.01
C ASP A 32 11.80 -4.52 2.85
N ARG A 33 11.79 -5.75 2.29
CA ARG A 33 12.59 -6.07 1.11
C ARG A 33 12.06 -5.28 -0.09
N PRO A 34 12.87 -4.37 -0.68
CA PRO A 34 12.42 -3.50 -1.75
C PRO A 34 12.26 -4.27 -3.06
N THR A 35 11.13 -4.08 -3.75
CA THR A 35 10.85 -4.67 -5.06
C THR A 35 10.23 -3.65 -5.99
N LEU A 36 10.36 -3.87 -7.30
CA LEU A 36 9.63 -3.16 -8.34
C LEU A 36 8.45 -3.99 -8.84
N PRO A 37 7.32 -3.34 -9.21
CA PRO A 37 6.19 -4.02 -9.81
C PRO A 37 6.56 -4.66 -11.16
N PRO A 38 5.77 -5.63 -11.65
CA PRO A 38 6.05 -6.26 -12.93
C PRO A 38 5.99 -5.25 -14.08
N ALA A 39 7.05 -5.21 -14.87
CA ALA A 39 7.15 -4.40 -16.08
C ALA A 39 7.94 -5.13 -17.16
N TRP A 40 7.63 -4.83 -18.44
CA TRP A 40 8.44 -5.31 -19.55
C TRP A 40 9.79 -4.61 -19.55
N LYS A 41 10.87 -5.38 -19.42
CA LYS A 41 12.23 -4.90 -19.57
C LYS A 41 13.10 -5.99 -20.16
N ASP A 42 13.92 -5.65 -21.15
CA ASP A 42 14.80 -6.60 -21.85
C ASP A 42 14.03 -7.81 -22.45
N GLY A 43 12.77 -7.59 -22.86
CA GLY A 43 11.90 -8.64 -23.41
C GLY A 43 11.26 -9.57 -22.37
N ILE A 44 11.45 -9.29 -21.08
CA ILE A 44 10.94 -10.09 -19.96
C ILE A 44 9.94 -9.27 -19.14
N LEU A 45 8.77 -9.83 -18.87
CA LEU A 45 7.79 -9.30 -17.92
C LEU A 45 8.04 -9.92 -16.55
N CYS A 46 8.52 -9.13 -15.60
CA CYS A 46 8.77 -9.60 -14.24
C CYS A 46 8.79 -8.46 -13.23
N GLY A 47 8.46 -8.79 -11.97
CA GLY A 47 8.86 -7.94 -10.84
C GLY A 47 10.38 -8.04 -10.64
N ARG A 48 11.01 -6.99 -10.12
CA ARG A 48 12.46 -7.01 -9.85
C ARG A 48 12.74 -6.87 -8.37
N ASP A 49 13.63 -7.72 -7.88
CA ASP A 49 14.16 -7.58 -6.53
C ASP A 49 15.22 -6.47 -6.53
N GLN A 50 15.00 -5.39 -5.76
CA GLN A 50 15.94 -4.27 -5.69
C GLN A 50 17.03 -4.48 -4.64
N ALA A 51 16.88 -5.46 -3.75
CA ALA A 51 17.95 -5.85 -2.85
C ALA A 51 19.01 -6.69 -3.58
N ASP A 52 18.61 -7.37 -4.66
CA ASP A 52 19.52 -8.13 -5.52
C ASP A 52 20.34 -7.17 -6.42
N PRO A 53 21.68 -7.15 -6.30
CA PRO A 53 22.54 -6.28 -7.12
C PRO A 53 22.49 -6.58 -8.63
N TYR A 54 22.04 -7.77 -9.02
CA TYR A 54 21.83 -8.18 -10.42
C TYR A 54 20.41 -7.87 -10.91
N GLY A 55 19.51 -7.43 -10.02
CA GLY A 55 18.13 -7.10 -10.35
C GLY A 55 17.33 -8.31 -10.84
N GLY A 56 17.54 -9.47 -10.20
CA GLY A 56 16.88 -10.73 -10.53
C GLY A 56 15.35 -10.72 -10.32
N THR A 57 14.72 -11.82 -10.73
CA THR A 57 13.27 -12.05 -10.54
C THR A 57 12.96 -13.40 -9.89
N TRP A 58 11.87 -13.45 -9.12
CA TRP A 58 11.30 -14.69 -8.57
C TRP A 58 10.29 -15.37 -9.50
N LEU A 59 9.68 -14.60 -10.41
CA LEU A 59 8.72 -15.05 -11.41
C LEU A 59 8.79 -14.12 -12.62
N GLY A 60 8.97 -14.68 -13.81
CA GLY A 60 9.00 -13.88 -15.03
C GLY A 60 8.59 -14.66 -16.25
N MET A 61 8.18 -13.96 -17.30
CA MET A 61 7.88 -14.56 -18.59
C MET A 61 8.38 -13.71 -19.76
N THR A 62 8.68 -14.38 -20.88
CA THR A 62 9.04 -13.72 -22.15
C THR A 62 7.80 -13.56 -23.03
N LYS A 63 7.92 -12.73 -24.08
CA LYS A 63 6.88 -12.60 -25.12
C LYS A 63 6.62 -13.90 -25.89
N ASN A 64 7.59 -14.82 -25.90
CA ASN A 64 7.47 -16.11 -26.61
C ASN A 64 6.81 -17.19 -25.74
N GLY A 65 6.43 -16.87 -24.50
CA GLY A 65 5.77 -17.80 -23.59
C GLY A 65 6.71 -18.57 -22.67
N ARG A 66 8.02 -18.36 -22.71
CA ARG A 66 8.95 -18.95 -21.72
C ARG A 66 8.66 -18.34 -20.35
N LEU A 67 8.56 -19.16 -19.31
CA LEU A 67 8.28 -18.73 -17.94
C LEU A 67 9.28 -19.37 -16.98
N GLY A 68 9.68 -18.65 -15.95
CA GLY A 68 10.50 -19.21 -14.89
C GLY A 68 10.03 -18.72 -13.52
N ASN A 69 10.04 -19.62 -12.55
CA ASN A 69 9.70 -19.37 -11.17
C ASN A 69 10.76 -19.99 -10.26
N ILE A 70 11.07 -19.35 -9.14
CA ILE A 70 12.01 -19.89 -8.16
C ILE A 70 11.49 -19.75 -6.74
N LEU A 71 11.71 -20.79 -5.95
CA LEU A 71 11.21 -20.95 -4.59
C LEU A 71 12.40 -21.36 -3.72
N ALA A 72 12.70 -20.58 -2.68
CA ALA A 72 13.74 -20.99 -1.71
C ALA A 72 13.30 -22.28 -1.00
N VAL A 73 14.13 -23.30 -0.92
CA VAL A 73 13.82 -24.46 -0.08
C VAL A 73 13.96 -24.04 1.38
N LEU A 74 13.01 -24.45 2.21
CA LEU A 74 13.08 -24.21 3.65
C LEU A 74 14.12 -25.15 4.27
N GLU A 75 15.19 -24.60 4.83
CA GLU A 75 16.29 -25.36 5.43
C GLU A 75 16.45 -24.99 6.91
N ASN A 76 17.06 -25.89 7.69
CA ASN A 76 17.48 -25.56 9.06
C ASN A 76 18.71 -24.64 9.01
N PRO A 77 18.87 -23.71 9.98
CA PRO A 77 20.03 -22.83 10.03
C PRO A 77 21.39 -23.55 10.05
N SER A 78 21.43 -24.81 10.53
CA SER A 78 22.63 -25.66 10.53
C SER A 78 23.04 -26.16 9.13
N ASP A 79 22.07 -26.24 8.22
CA ASP A 79 22.24 -26.75 6.85
C ASP A 79 22.46 -25.59 5.86
N GLU A 80 22.19 -24.35 6.28
CA GLU A 80 22.51 -23.14 5.53
C GLU A 80 24.03 -22.95 5.46
N ILE A 81 24.54 -22.63 4.27
CA ILE A 81 25.97 -22.35 4.09
C ILE A 81 26.24 -20.92 4.63
N PRO A 82 27.02 -20.76 5.71
CA PRO A 82 27.35 -19.43 6.23
C PRO A 82 28.22 -18.69 5.21
N CYS A 83 27.83 -17.48 4.81
CA CYS A 83 28.48 -16.73 3.72
C CYS A 83 28.42 -17.38 2.33
N ALA A 84 27.51 -18.34 2.09
CA ALA A 84 27.02 -18.50 0.72
C ALA A 84 26.56 -17.13 0.22
N ILE A 85 26.50 -16.94 -1.10
CA ILE A 85 26.25 -15.63 -1.73
C ILE A 85 24.84 -15.07 -1.40
N THR A 86 24.13 -15.62 -0.43
CA THR A 86 22.77 -15.30 -0.09
C THR A 86 22.51 -15.43 1.41
N ARG A 87 22.79 -14.38 2.19
CA ARG A 87 21.83 -14.05 3.26
C ARG A 87 20.62 -13.39 2.58
N GLY A 88 19.74 -14.26 2.06
CA GLY A 88 18.47 -13.90 1.43
C GLY A 88 18.54 -13.73 -0.08
N LEU A 89 18.39 -14.82 -0.86
CA LEU A 89 17.93 -14.81 -2.28
C LEU A 89 18.67 -13.92 -3.32
N ASP A 90 19.73 -13.21 -2.95
CA ASP A 90 20.41 -12.15 -3.72
C ASP A 90 21.14 -12.61 -5.00
N LEU A 91 21.15 -13.91 -5.30
CA LEU A 91 21.58 -14.44 -6.60
C LEU A 91 20.63 -15.49 -7.19
N THR A 92 19.78 -16.10 -6.38
CA THR A 92 18.86 -17.14 -6.84
C THR A 92 17.89 -16.56 -7.88
N CYS A 93 17.50 -15.29 -7.71
CA CYS A 93 16.65 -14.58 -8.67
C CYS A 93 17.34 -14.31 -10.04
N LYS A 94 18.67 -14.38 -10.11
CA LYS A 94 19.43 -14.35 -11.37
C LYS A 94 19.17 -15.60 -12.21
N ILE A 95 18.96 -16.77 -11.59
CA ILE A 95 18.76 -18.05 -12.29
C ILE A 95 17.57 -17.97 -13.24
N VAL A 96 16.45 -17.42 -12.78
CA VAL A 96 15.25 -17.23 -13.62
C VAL A 96 15.52 -16.21 -14.71
N TYR A 97 16.18 -15.10 -14.36
CA TYR A 97 16.48 -14.03 -15.32
C TYR A 97 17.38 -14.51 -16.47
N GLU A 98 18.48 -15.22 -16.18
CA GLU A 98 19.40 -15.76 -17.18
C GLU A 98 18.74 -16.83 -18.04
N TYR A 99 17.90 -17.70 -17.47
CA TYR A 99 17.10 -18.64 -18.27
C TYR A 99 16.23 -17.89 -19.29
N LEU A 100 15.46 -16.91 -18.84
CA LEU A 100 14.54 -16.14 -19.68
C LEU A 100 15.26 -15.27 -20.73
N LYS A 101 16.52 -14.91 -20.46
CA LYS A 101 17.38 -14.16 -21.40
C LYS A 101 18.12 -15.07 -22.38
N SER A 102 18.40 -16.31 -22.00
CA SER A 102 18.93 -17.32 -22.91
C SER A 102 17.86 -17.77 -23.90
N GLU A 103 18.21 -18.57 -24.91
CA GLU A 103 17.26 -19.29 -25.77
C GLU A 103 17.35 -20.81 -25.56
N MET A 104 17.94 -21.24 -24.45
CA MET A 104 18.17 -22.65 -24.17
C MET A 104 16.88 -23.31 -23.65
N PRO A 105 16.55 -24.52 -24.11
CA PRO A 105 15.52 -25.33 -23.48
C PRO A 105 15.81 -25.54 -21.98
N PRO A 106 14.80 -25.73 -21.13
CA PRO A 106 14.97 -25.88 -19.69
C PRO A 106 16.03 -26.92 -19.29
N GLU A 107 16.02 -28.10 -19.91
CA GLU A 107 16.97 -29.17 -19.57
C GLU A 107 18.41 -28.78 -19.88
N SER A 108 18.65 -28.20 -21.06
CA SER A 108 19.97 -27.75 -21.48
C SER A 108 20.48 -26.60 -20.61
N TYR A 109 19.62 -25.63 -20.27
CA TYR A 109 19.99 -24.54 -19.37
C TYR A 109 20.44 -25.08 -18.00
N VAL A 110 19.68 -26.02 -17.44
CA VAL A 110 20.03 -26.61 -16.14
C VAL A 110 21.31 -27.43 -16.23
N ALA A 111 21.43 -28.31 -17.22
CA ALA A 111 22.57 -29.20 -17.38
C ALA A 111 23.87 -28.45 -17.69
N GLU A 112 23.83 -27.43 -18.55
CA GLU A 112 25.04 -26.79 -19.08
C GLU A 112 25.44 -25.51 -18.34
N GLN A 113 24.49 -24.82 -17.70
CA GLN A 113 24.76 -23.56 -16.99
C GLN A 113 24.54 -23.70 -15.49
N LEU A 114 23.31 -23.99 -15.06
CA LEU A 114 22.95 -23.93 -13.64
C LEU A 114 23.68 -24.97 -12.79
N SER A 115 23.80 -26.21 -13.26
CA SER A 115 24.39 -27.32 -12.51
C SER A 115 25.82 -27.04 -12.02
N LYS A 116 26.59 -26.23 -12.79
CA LYS A 116 27.99 -25.88 -12.51
C LYS A 116 28.15 -24.97 -11.28
N GLU A 117 27.14 -24.18 -10.97
CA GLU A 117 27.13 -23.24 -9.85
C GLU A 117 26.03 -23.52 -8.80
N ALA A 118 25.13 -24.47 -9.05
CA ALA A 118 23.97 -24.76 -8.20
C ALA A 118 24.33 -25.00 -6.72
N GLN A 119 25.48 -25.61 -6.44
CA GLN A 119 25.96 -25.90 -5.08
C GLN A 119 26.50 -24.67 -4.34
N GLN A 120 26.71 -23.55 -5.02
CA GLN A 120 27.11 -22.27 -4.42
C GLN A 120 25.93 -21.54 -3.76
N TYR A 121 24.70 -21.98 -4.04
CA TYR A 121 23.47 -21.41 -3.51
C TYR A 121 22.95 -22.22 -2.30
N ASN A 122 22.19 -21.55 -1.43
CA ASN A 122 21.29 -22.24 -0.50
C ASN A 122 20.21 -23.01 -1.26
N GLY A 123 19.44 -23.84 -0.56
CA GLY A 123 18.43 -24.67 -1.18
C GLY A 123 17.41 -23.87 -1.99
N PHE A 124 17.12 -24.30 -3.21
CA PHE A 124 16.09 -23.73 -4.06
C PHE A 124 15.43 -24.79 -4.96
N ASN A 125 14.19 -24.52 -5.32
CA ASN A 125 13.46 -25.18 -6.39
C ASN A 125 13.26 -24.16 -7.52
N VAL A 126 13.75 -24.46 -8.72
CA VAL A 126 13.46 -23.68 -9.92
C VAL A 126 12.48 -24.45 -10.80
N ILE A 127 11.46 -23.77 -11.29
CA ILE A 127 10.45 -24.32 -12.19
C ILE A 127 10.48 -23.49 -13.47
N LEU A 128 10.84 -24.13 -14.57
CA LEU A 128 11.05 -23.52 -15.88
C LEU A 128 10.02 -24.08 -16.86
N PHE A 129 9.49 -23.22 -17.71
CA PHE A 129 8.53 -23.58 -18.75
C PHE A 129 8.99 -23.05 -20.09
N ASP A 130 8.76 -23.85 -21.13
CA ASP A 130 9.00 -23.47 -22.52
C ASP A 130 7.88 -23.98 -23.42
N ARG A 131 7.73 -23.35 -24.59
CA ARG A 131 6.81 -23.75 -25.65
C ARG A 131 7.58 -24.44 -26.77
N LEU A 132 7.80 -25.73 -26.62
CA LEU A 132 8.56 -26.55 -27.56
C LEU A 132 7.62 -27.25 -28.55
N PHE A 133 8.13 -27.59 -29.73
CA PHE A 133 7.35 -28.32 -30.72
C PHE A 133 7.15 -29.77 -30.26
N ASN A 134 5.90 -30.19 -30.20
CA ASN A 134 5.49 -31.56 -29.90
C ASN A 134 5.16 -32.28 -31.20
N GLU A 135 5.93 -33.32 -31.52
CA GLU A 135 5.79 -34.10 -32.76
C GLU A 135 4.46 -34.86 -32.82
N GLU A 136 3.94 -35.34 -31.69
CA GLU A 136 2.69 -36.11 -31.66
C GLU A 136 1.45 -35.25 -31.96
N ILE A 137 1.50 -33.96 -31.60
CA ILE A 137 0.38 -33.01 -31.76
C ILE A 137 0.63 -32.06 -32.94
N GLU A 138 1.81 -32.11 -33.55
CA GLU A 138 2.28 -31.19 -34.62
C GLU A 138 2.10 -29.70 -34.26
N ARG A 139 2.26 -29.37 -32.97
CA ARG A 139 2.01 -28.03 -32.42
C ARG A 139 3.01 -27.73 -31.30
N LYS A 140 3.17 -26.45 -30.97
CA LYS A 140 3.94 -26.04 -29.78
C LYS A 140 3.09 -26.19 -28.53
N THR A 141 3.51 -27.04 -27.60
CA THR A 141 2.89 -27.25 -26.29
C THR A 141 3.78 -26.72 -25.18
N TYR A 142 3.20 -26.48 -24.00
CA TYR A 142 3.99 -26.13 -22.83
C TYR A 142 4.62 -27.36 -22.20
N PHE A 143 5.90 -27.28 -21.90
CA PHE A 143 6.63 -28.27 -21.11
C PHE A 143 7.20 -27.61 -19.86
N GLY A 144 7.06 -28.27 -18.72
CA GLY A 144 7.59 -27.84 -17.44
C GLY A 144 8.79 -28.68 -17.01
N PHE A 145 9.78 -28.02 -16.42
CA PHE A 145 10.98 -28.63 -15.86
C PHE A 145 11.24 -28.07 -14.48
N GLN A 146 11.30 -28.94 -13.48
CA GLN A 146 11.68 -28.58 -12.11
C GLN A 146 13.09 -29.07 -11.82
N PHE A 147 13.89 -28.20 -11.17
CA PHE A 147 15.19 -28.56 -10.63
C PHE A 147 15.33 -28.12 -9.17
N SER A 148 15.98 -28.94 -8.35
CA SER A 148 16.39 -28.62 -6.97
C SER A 148 17.87 -28.87 -6.78
N ASN A 149 18.58 -27.94 -6.10
CA ASN A 149 20.01 -28.10 -5.79
C ASN A 149 20.27 -28.86 -4.47
N ARG A 150 19.21 -29.27 -3.79
CA ARG A 150 19.24 -30.18 -2.65
C ARG A 150 18.56 -31.46 -3.12
N TYR A 151 18.97 -32.62 -2.60
CA TYR A 151 18.39 -33.96 -2.84
C TYR A 151 18.94 -34.79 -4.01
N ASP A 152 18.82 -36.13 -3.87
CA ASP A 152 19.44 -37.16 -4.72
C ASP A 152 18.83 -37.29 -6.13
N SER A 153 17.56 -36.90 -6.30
CA SER A 153 16.92 -36.76 -7.61
C SER A 153 16.63 -35.28 -7.83
N PRO A 154 17.48 -34.57 -8.59
CA PRO A 154 17.41 -33.12 -8.63
C PRO A 154 16.41 -32.59 -9.65
N THR A 155 15.76 -33.44 -10.46
CA THR A 155 14.95 -32.99 -11.61
C THR A 155 13.62 -33.72 -11.78
N ALA A 156 12.61 -33.01 -12.29
CA ALA A 156 11.33 -33.58 -12.74
C ALA A 156 10.83 -32.86 -14.01
N VAL A 157 10.24 -33.61 -14.95
CA VAL A 157 9.65 -33.08 -16.18
C VAL A 157 8.15 -33.35 -16.18
N PHE A 158 7.35 -32.41 -16.67
CA PHE A 158 5.89 -32.54 -16.70
C PHE A 158 5.26 -31.80 -17.88
N GLY A 159 4.17 -32.36 -18.41
CA GLY A 159 3.40 -31.85 -19.56
C GLY A 159 2.04 -31.30 -19.12
N SER A 160 0.99 -31.49 -19.92
CA SER A 160 -0.38 -31.07 -19.57
C SER A 160 -0.85 -31.69 -18.24
N GLY A 161 -1.44 -30.85 -17.38
CA GLY A 161 -1.89 -31.23 -16.04
C GLY A 161 -2.02 -30.04 -15.09
N VAL A 162 -2.28 -30.33 -13.81
CA VAL A 162 -2.35 -29.34 -12.73
C VAL A 162 -1.26 -29.66 -11.70
N TYR A 163 -0.48 -28.66 -11.32
CA TYR A 163 0.71 -28.83 -10.48
C TYR A 163 0.76 -27.78 -9.37
N GLY A 164 1.29 -28.17 -8.21
CA GLY A 164 1.51 -27.30 -7.06
C GLY A 164 2.94 -27.39 -6.56
N PHE A 165 3.57 -26.24 -6.34
CA PHE A 165 4.96 -26.11 -5.90
C PHE A 165 5.06 -25.22 -4.67
N GLY A 166 6.05 -25.50 -3.81
CA GLY A 166 6.32 -24.70 -2.61
C GLY A 166 7.79 -24.75 -2.22
N ASN A 167 8.08 -24.21 -1.03
CA ASN A 167 9.43 -24.22 -0.43
C ASN A 167 9.83 -25.58 0.17
N SER A 168 9.09 -26.65 -0.11
CA SER A 168 9.35 -27.97 0.44
C SER A 168 10.36 -28.75 -0.40
N ALA A 169 10.86 -29.84 0.15
CA ALA A 169 11.68 -30.79 -0.60
C ALA A 169 10.92 -31.37 -1.80
N LEU A 170 11.64 -31.69 -2.89
CA LEU A 170 11.06 -32.31 -4.07
C LEU A 170 10.34 -33.63 -3.70
N GLY A 171 9.10 -33.79 -4.16
CA GLY A 171 8.28 -34.98 -3.86
C GLY A 171 7.69 -35.04 -2.45
N LYS A 172 7.98 -34.06 -1.57
CA LYS A 172 7.41 -33.96 -0.22
C LYS A 172 6.73 -32.60 -0.04
N PRO A 173 5.54 -32.38 -0.62
CA PRO A 173 4.85 -31.10 -0.51
C PRO A 173 4.41 -30.81 0.93
N PHE A 174 4.42 -29.54 1.33
CA PHE A 174 3.69 -29.10 2.52
C PHE A 174 2.18 -29.33 2.33
N LYS A 175 1.45 -29.58 3.41
CA LYS A 175 -0.01 -29.81 3.39
C LYS A 175 -0.77 -28.67 2.74
N LYS A 176 -0.29 -27.43 2.90
CA LYS A 176 -0.87 -26.25 2.26
C LYS A 176 -0.80 -26.28 0.73
N ILE A 177 0.25 -26.88 0.16
CA ILE A 177 0.38 -27.04 -1.29
C ILE A 177 -0.67 -28.04 -1.79
N THR A 178 -0.81 -29.18 -1.11
CA THR A 178 -1.83 -30.18 -1.45
C THR A 178 -3.24 -29.63 -1.29
N TYR A 179 -3.48 -28.82 -0.27
CA TYR A 179 -4.77 -28.13 -0.08
C TYR A 179 -5.04 -27.12 -1.19
N GLY A 180 -4.13 -26.20 -1.46
CA GLY A 180 -4.29 -25.19 -2.50
C GLY A 180 -4.41 -25.79 -3.90
N LEU A 181 -3.74 -26.92 -4.17
CA LEU A 181 -3.89 -27.66 -5.42
C LEU A 181 -5.32 -28.18 -5.60
N ARG A 182 -5.93 -28.76 -4.54
CA ARG A 182 -7.34 -29.19 -4.58
C ARG A 182 -8.28 -28.01 -4.81
N LEU A 183 -8.08 -26.90 -4.11
CA LEU A 183 -8.87 -25.69 -4.36
C LEU A 183 -8.73 -25.23 -5.81
N PHE A 184 -7.50 -25.24 -6.34
CA PHE A 184 -7.26 -24.83 -7.72
C PHE A 184 -7.95 -25.75 -8.73
N GLU A 185 -7.87 -27.07 -8.56
CA GLU A 185 -8.60 -28.06 -9.37
C GLU A 185 -10.12 -27.87 -9.29
N GLU A 186 -10.66 -27.59 -8.10
CA GLU A 186 -12.09 -27.30 -7.93
C GLU A 186 -12.51 -26.03 -8.66
N LYS A 187 -11.72 -24.97 -8.55
CA LYS A 187 -11.98 -23.66 -9.19
C LYS A 187 -11.79 -23.71 -10.70
N LEU A 188 -10.89 -24.53 -11.22
CA LEU A 188 -10.68 -24.72 -12.67
C LEU A 188 -11.95 -25.25 -13.38
N LYS A 189 -12.87 -25.91 -12.67
CA LYS A 189 -14.16 -26.35 -13.24
C LYS A 189 -15.01 -25.21 -13.77
N ILE A 190 -14.78 -23.96 -13.33
CA ILE A 190 -15.49 -22.80 -13.87
C ILE A 190 -15.16 -22.54 -15.34
N LEU A 191 -14.02 -23.05 -15.83
CA LEU A 191 -13.64 -22.93 -17.24
C LEU A 191 -14.59 -23.70 -18.17
N ASP A 192 -15.39 -24.62 -17.63
CA ASP A 192 -16.42 -25.34 -18.39
C ASP A 192 -17.71 -24.49 -18.60
N ASP A 193 -17.85 -23.35 -17.90
CA ASP A 193 -19.00 -22.44 -18.05
C ASP A 193 -18.72 -21.37 -19.10
N GLU A 194 -19.43 -21.43 -20.24
CA GLU A 194 -19.30 -20.46 -21.33
C GLU A 194 -19.72 -19.02 -20.95
N ASN A 195 -20.42 -18.83 -19.83
CA ASN A 195 -20.90 -17.53 -19.38
C ASN A 195 -19.98 -16.87 -18.34
N VAL A 196 -18.93 -17.56 -17.88
CA VAL A 196 -18.00 -16.95 -16.91
C VAL A 196 -17.26 -15.79 -17.57
N ASN A 197 -17.26 -14.64 -16.89
CA ASN A 197 -16.45 -13.50 -17.31
C ASN A 197 -15.07 -13.55 -16.64
N GLU A 198 -14.11 -12.86 -17.23
CA GLU A 198 -12.72 -12.81 -16.76
C GLU A 198 -12.60 -12.30 -15.31
N GLN A 199 -13.47 -11.38 -14.88
CA GLN A 199 -13.41 -10.82 -13.52
C GLN A 199 -13.78 -11.87 -12.47
N GLU A 200 -14.82 -12.66 -12.71
CA GLU A 200 -15.22 -13.75 -11.82
C GLU A 200 -14.15 -14.85 -11.79
N LEU A 201 -13.60 -15.22 -12.95
CA LEU A 201 -12.50 -16.17 -13.04
C LEU A 201 -11.29 -15.72 -12.20
N MET A 202 -10.87 -14.46 -12.39
CA MET A 202 -9.76 -13.86 -11.63
C MET A 202 -10.05 -13.80 -10.15
N LYS A 203 -11.27 -13.45 -9.74
CA LYS A 203 -11.69 -13.44 -8.34
C LYS A 203 -11.53 -14.83 -7.72
N GLN A 204 -12.04 -15.87 -8.36
CA GLN A 204 -11.98 -17.24 -7.85
C GLN A 204 -10.55 -17.74 -7.64
N PHE A 205 -9.63 -17.36 -8.52
CA PHE A 205 -8.22 -17.70 -8.36
C PHE A 205 -7.49 -16.86 -7.31
N LEU A 206 -7.82 -15.57 -7.19
CA LEU A 206 -7.28 -14.72 -6.13
C LEU A 206 -7.76 -15.17 -4.74
N ASP A 207 -9.01 -15.64 -4.63
CA ASP A 207 -9.58 -16.18 -3.39
C ASP A 207 -8.73 -17.35 -2.84
N ILE A 208 -8.12 -18.18 -3.71
CA ILE A 208 -7.19 -19.24 -3.29
C ILE A 208 -5.93 -18.64 -2.65
N LEU A 209 -5.37 -17.59 -3.28
CA LEU A 209 -4.11 -16.97 -2.87
C LEU A 209 -4.23 -16.14 -1.59
N ILE A 210 -5.45 -15.80 -1.15
CA ILE A 210 -5.70 -15.11 0.12
C ILE A 210 -6.22 -16.03 1.23
N ASP A 211 -6.32 -17.34 0.97
CA ASP A 211 -6.85 -18.29 1.95
C ASP A 211 -5.92 -18.44 3.17
N GLN A 212 -6.52 -18.35 4.35
CA GLN A 212 -5.83 -18.39 5.65
C GLN A 212 -6.08 -19.69 6.44
N THR A 213 -6.54 -20.74 5.77
CA THR A 213 -6.78 -22.04 6.38
C THR A 213 -5.46 -22.63 6.87
N SER A 214 -5.38 -22.88 8.18
CA SER A 214 -4.19 -23.48 8.80
C SER A 214 -4.19 -24.99 8.63
N HIS A 215 -3.06 -25.54 8.20
CA HIS A 215 -2.83 -26.98 8.05
C HIS A 215 -1.85 -27.57 9.07
N TYR A 216 -1.63 -26.86 10.17
CA TYR A 216 -0.84 -27.37 11.30
C TYR A 216 -1.57 -28.53 12.04
N PRO A 217 -0.86 -29.60 12.47
CA PRO A 217 0.57 -29.83 12.24
C PRO A 217 0.84 -30.24 10.79
N ASP A 218 1.94 -29.73 10.23
CA ASP A 218 2.48 -30.15 8.95
C ASP A 218 3.85 -30.77 9.21
N GLU A 219 3.93 -32.10 9.13
CA GLU A 219 5.11 -32.86 9.52
C GLU A 219 6.33 -32.50 8.65
N GLN A 220 6.09 -32.19 7.37
CA GLN A 220 7.15 -31.80 6.45
C GLN A 220 7.69 -30.42 6.81
N LEU A 221 6.80 -29.44 7.08
CA LEU A 221 7.20 -28.11 7.56
C LEU A 221 8.00 -28.21 8.86
N ILE A 222 7.51 -28.96 9.84
CA ILE A 222 8.14 -29.15 11.15
C ILE A 222 9.52 -29.81 10.99
N SER A 223 9.67 -30.77 10.06
CA SER A 223 10.97 -31.43 9.84
C SER A 223 12.02 -30.55 9.15
N GLN A 224 11.58 -29.59 8.31
CA GLN A 224 12.49 -28.75 7.52
C GLN A 224 13.01 -27.54 8.30
N LYS A 225 12.30 -27.08 9.34
CA LYS A 225 12.74 -25.93 10.13
C LYS A 225 12.26 -25.99 11.57
N ASP A 226 13.19 -25.90 12.51
CA ASP A 226 12.87 -25.69 13.91
C ASP A 226 12.30 -24.27 14.11
N GLN A 227 11.02 -24.19 14.47
CA GLN A 227 10.29 -22.95 14.73
C GLN A 227 9.25 -23.16 15.82
N ASP A 228 8.88 -22.08 16.49
CA ASP A 228 7.78 -22.13 17.44
C ASP A 228 6.46 -22.50 16.75
N LYS A 229 5.60 -23.13 17.56
CA LYS A 229 4.32 -23.68 17.12
C LYS A 229 3.41 -22.64 16.44
N GLU A 230 3.37 -21.41 16.94
CA GLU A 230 2.46 -20.39 16.40
C GLU A 230 2.93 -19.90 15.03
N ASN A 231 4.24 -19.73 14.83
CA ASN A 231 4.79 -19.44 13.51
C ASN A 231 4.57 -20.58 12.53
N CYS A 232 4.76 -21.85 12.94
CA CYS A 232 4.43 -23.01 12.12
C CYS A 232 2.95 -23.03 11.70
N LYS A 233 2.05 -22.65 12.61
CA LYS A 233 0.60 -22.54 12.34
C LYS A 233 0.31 -21.50 11.27
N LEU A 234 0.87 -20.30 11.39
CA LEU A 234 0.72 -19.23 10.40
C LEU A 234 1.35 -19.63 9.04
N MET A 235 2.56 -20.17 9.06
CA MET A 235 3.28 -20.54 7.83
C MET A 235 2.63 -21.70 7.06
N SER A 236 1.77 -22.48 7.73
CA SER A 236 0.94 -23.52 7.14
C SER A 236 -0.28 -23.01 6.36
N GLN A 237 -0.47 -21.69 6.25
CA GLN A 237 -1.53 -21.05 5.44
C GLN A 237 -0.99 -20.62 4.06
N LEU A 238 -1.88 -20.43 3.09
CA LEU A 238 -1.52 -19.92 1.75
C LEU A 238 -1.23 -18.41 1.77
N PHE A 239 -1.99 -17.66 2.58
CA PHE A 239 -1.78 -16.26 2.90
C PHE A 239 -1.55 -16.10 4.39
N TYR A 240 -0.39 -15.57 4.79
CA TYR A 240 -0.12 -15.33 6.20
C TYR A 240 0.81 -14.14 6.43
N LYS A 241 0.81 -13.68 7.68
CA LYS A 241 1.73 -12.66 8.18
C LYS A 241 2.27 -13.12 9.53
N LEU A 242 3.59 -13.09 9.69
CA LEU A 242 4.20 -13.29 11.00
C LEU A 242 4.06 -12.01 11.85
N PRO A 243 3.84 -12.14 13.16
CA PRO A 243 3.74 -11.00 14.06
C PRO A 243 5.06 -10.21 14.11
N GLU A 244 4.97 -8.96 14.56
CA GLU A 244 6.15 -8.13 14.84
C GLU A 244 7.07 -8.84 15.87
N PRO A 245 8.41 -8.72 15.74
CA PRO A 245 9.15 -7.83 14.84
C PRO A 245 9.53 -8.46 13.49
N LEU A 246 9.06 -9.67 13.17
CA LEU A 246 9.57 -10.44 12.02
C LEU A 246 9.20 -9.82 10.66
N ARG A 247 8.09 -9.07 10.56
CA ARG A 247 7.61 -8.35 9.35
C ARG A 247 7.76 -9.18 8.07
N TYR A 248 7.36 -10.44 8.12
CA TYR A 248 7.48 -11.40 7.02
C TYR A 248 6.12 -12.01 6.71
N GLY A 249 5.82 -12.21 5.43
CA GLY A 249 4.58 -12.88 5.01
C GLY A 249 4.23 -12.64 3.56
N THR A 250 2.98 -12.93 3.21
CA THR A 250 2.40 -12.68 1.89
C THR A 250 1.94 -11.23 1.79
N ARG A 251 2.28 -10.54 0.70
CA ARG A 251 1.73 -9.20 0.43
C ARG A 251 0.52 -9.33 -0.48
N PHE A 252 -0.61 -8.76 -0.07
CA PHE A 252 -1.75 -8.57 -0.95
C PHE A 252 -1.67 -7.21 -1.67
N ASN A 253 -2.13 -7.17 -2.91
CA ASN A 253 -2.09 -5.98 -3.75
C ASN A 253 -3.18 -4.99 -3.29
N ALA A 254 -2.80 -3.95 -2.54
CA ALA A 254 -3.73 -2.91 -2.13
C ALA A 254 -4.33 -2.21 -3.38
N LYS A 255 -5.67 -2.14 -3.46
CA LYS A 255 -6.40 -1.53 -4.59
C LYS A 255 -6.04 -0.05 -4.80
N TYR A 256 -5.68 0.63 -3.71
CA TYR A 256 -5.40 2.07 -3.68
C TYR A 256 -4.01 2.36 -3.11
N LYS A 257 -3.30 3.32 -3.73
CA LYS A 257 -2.03 3.87 -3.24
C LYS A 257 -2.24 4.86 -2.10
N LEU A 258 -3.37 5.55 -2.10
CA LEU A 258 -3.73 6.53 -1.09
C LEU A 258 -5.25 6.60 -0.94
N ILE A 259 -5.70 6.62 0.31
CA ILE A 259 -7.03 7.10 0.70
C ILE A 259 -6.79 8.13 1.80
N LEU A 260 -7.25 9.36 1.58
CA LEU A 260 -7.15 10.46 2.55
C LEU A 260 -8.55 11.01 2.80
N LEU A 261 -8.92 11.11 4.08
CA LEU A 261 -10.14 11.78 4.53
C LEU A 261 -9.76 12.97 5.42
N ASN A 262 -10.34 14.14 5.15
CA ASN A 262 -10.12 15.36 5.91
C ASN A 262 -11.44 16.04 6.28
N ASN A 263 -11.58 16.41 7.55
CA ASN A 263 -12.61 17.33 8.02
C ASN A 263 -11.98 18.67 8.36
N ARG A 264 -12.60 19.75 7.87
CA ARG A 264 -12.23 21.11 8.27
C ARG A 264 -13.24 21.68 9.24
N ASP A 265 -12.79 21.95 10.46
CA ASP A 265 -13.58 22.70 11.45
C ASP A 265 -13.24 24.20 11.39
N GLU A 266 -14.26 25.07 11.33
CA GLU A 266 -14.08 26.52 11.25
C GLU A 266 -15.36 27.27 11.68
N LEU A 267 -15.23 28.58 11.90
CA LEU A 267 -16.35 29.51 11.96
C LEU A 267 -17.28 29.37 10.73
N LEU A 268 -18.57 29.15 10.99
CA LEU A 268 -19.59 28.90 9.96
C LEU A 268 -19.76 30.08 9.01
N ASN A 269 -19.61 31.30 9.52
CA ASN A 269 -19.71 32.55 8.77
C ASN A 269 -18.38 33.01 8.14
N ARG A 270 -17.29 32.23 8.23
CA ARG A 270 -16.01 32.61 7.61
C ARG A 270 -16.12 32.55 6.07
N PRO A 271 -15.79 33.60 5.32
CA PRO A 271 -15.77 33.57 3.85
C PRO A 271 -14.83 32.49 3.32
N THR A 272 -15.35 31.55 2.52
CA THR A 272 -14.59 30.44 1.94
C THR A 272 -15.15 30.06 0.57
N SER A 273 -14.29 29.70 -0.38
CA SER A 273 -14.69 29.08 -1.65
C SER A 273 -14.53 27.57 -1.61
N THR A 274 -15.37 26.85 -2.35
CA THR A 274 -15.23 25.40 -2.55
C THR A 274 -14.02 25.07 -3.44
N ALA A 275 -13.67 23.78 -3.49
CA ALA A 275 -12.57 23.29 -4.29
C ALA A 275 -12.71 23.60 -5.78
N ARG A 276 -11.64 24.09 -6.37
CA ARG A 276 -11.49 24.23 -7.82
C ARG A 276 -10.01 24.23 -8.20
N TRP A 277 -9.74 23.89 -9.46
CA TRP A 277 -8.42 24.09 -10.04
C TRP A 277 -8.14 25.59 -10.21
N GLU A 278 -7.08 26.08 -9.60
CA GLU A 278 -6.61 27.45 -9.73
C GLU A 278 -5.07 27.45 -9.72
N ASN A 279 -4.45 27.89 -10.82
CA ASN A 279 -2.99 27.92 -10.98
C ASN A 279 -2.31 26.55 -10.73
N GLY A 280 -2.88 25.47 -11.25
CA GLY A 280 -2.36 24.11 -11.12
C GLY A 280 -2.55 23.48 -9.74
N ILE A 281 -3.39 24.07 -8.88
CA ILE A 281 -3.69 23.57 -7.54
C ILE A 281 -5.19 23.36 -7.41
N LEU A 282 -5.59 22.18 -6.95
CA LEU A 282 -6.96 21.84 -6.55
C LEU A 282 -7.10 22.03 -5.04
N ALA A 283 -7.92 23.00 -4.62
CA ALA A 283 -8.14 23.30 -3.20
C ALA A 283 -9.36 24.20 -2.99
N GLY A 284 -10.00 24.10 -1.83
CA GLY A 284 -10.85 25.16 -1.29
C GLY A 284 -10.00 26.34 -0.80
N ARG A 285 -10.57 27.56 -0.79
CA ARG A 285 -9.84 28.79 -0.39
C ARG A 285 -10.47 29.48 0.80
N ASP A 286 -9.61 30.00 1.66
CA ASP A 286 -9.99 30.95 2.69
C ASP A 286 -10.02 32.36 2.08
N GLU A 287 -11.23 32.91 1.95
CA GLU A 287 -11.47 34.22 1.30
C GLU A 287 -11.41 35.38 2.30
N LYS A 288 -11.20 35.11 3.59
CA LYS A 288 -11.08 36.16 4.61
C LYS A 288 -9.76 36.92 4.47
N GLU A 289 -8.69 36.21 4.12
CA GLU A 289 -7.32 36.77 4.06
C GLU A 289 -6.98 37.16 2.61
N THR A 290 -6.33 38.31 2.42
CA THR A 290 -5.90 38.80 1.09
C THR A 290 -4.98 37.84 0.35
N ILE A 291 -4.19 37.07 1.09
CA ILE A 291 -3.24 36.09 0.57
C ILE A 291 -3.94 34.82 0.04
N ARG A 292 -5.24 34.60 0.34
CA ARG A 292 -6.06 33.47 -0.13
C ARG A 292 -5.41 32.10 0.10
N GLY A 293 -5.12 31.82 1.37
CA GLY A 293 -4.55 30.55 1.81
C GLY A 293 -5.51 29.36 1.71
N THR A 294 -5.00 28.16 2.01
CA THR A 294 -5.78 26.92 2.06
C THR A 294 -5.37 26.05 3.25
N TRP A 295 -6.22 25.09 3.59
CA TRP A 295 -5.99 24.09 4.64
C TRP A 295 -5.56 22.73 4.07
N LEU A 296 -6.04 22.39 2.87
CA LEU A 296 -5.72 21.15 2.17
C LEU A 296 -5.68 21.45 0.68
N CYS A 297 -4.62 21.02 0.01
CA CYS A 297 -4.51 21.19 -1.43
C CYS A 297 -3.70 20.07 -2.08
N MET A 298 -3.93 19.88 -3.38
CA MET A 298 -3.10 19.00 -4.20
C MET A 298 -2.81 19.58 -5.58
N ASN A 299 -1.80 19.06 -6.26
CA ASN A 299 -1.52 19.35 -7.67
C ASN A 299 -1.68 18.10 -8.55
N SER A 300 -1.56 18.26 -9.87
CA SER A 300 -1.69 17.14 -10.83
C SER A 300 -0.56 16.11 -10.74
N ALA A 301 0.57 16.43 -10.10
CA ALA A 301 1.65 15.47 -9.87
C ALA A 301 1.40 14.56 -8.64
N GLY A 302 0.28 14.77 -7.92
CA GLY A 302 -0.03 14.03 -6.70
C GLY A 302 0.70 14.54 -5.47
N ARG A 303 1.23 15.78 -5.47
CA ARG A 303 1.70 16.41 -4.22
C ARG A 303 0.48 16.86 -3.42
N ILE A 304 0.40 16.47 -2.16
CA ILE A 304 -0.70 16.86 -1.26
C ILE A 304 -0.12 17.51 -0.02
N SER A 305 -0.69 18.62 0.42
CA SER A 305 -0.36 19.24 1.69
C SER A 305 -1.60 19.51 2.52
N ASN A 306 -1.57 19.06 3.77
CA ASN A 306 -2.61 19.26 4.77
C ASN A 306 -2.06 20.06 5.96
N LEU A 307 -2.77 21.11 6.35
CA LEU A 307 -2.43 22.04 7.41
C LEU A 307 -3.41 21.93 8.57
N LEU A 308 -2.89 21.55 9.73
CA LEU A 308 -3.60 21.49 11.00
C LEU A 308 -3.06 22.58 11.95
N THR A 309 -3.93 23.12 12.79
CA THR A 309 -3.55 24.07 13.84
C THR A 309 -3.68 23.36 15.18
N ILE A 310 -2.59 23.10 15.90
CA ILE A 310 -2.70 22.46 17.21
C ILE A 310 -3.45 23.40 18.17
N THR A 311 -4.41 22.86 18.92
CA THR A 311 -5.20 23.68 19.84
C THR A 311 -4.31 24.13 21.00
N VAL A 312 -4.30 25.43 21.26
CA VAL A 312 -3.67 26.05 22.43
C VAL A 312 -4.74 26.76 23.28
N PRO A 313 -4.55 26.86 24.61
CA PRO A 313 -5.43 27.65 25.46
C PRO A 313 -5.59 29.10 24.98
N ILE A 314 -6.76 29.69 25.21
CA ILE A 314 -7.11 31.05 24.74
C ILE A 314 -6.08 32.10 25.22
N HIS A 315 -5.57 31.96 26.44
CA HIS A 315 -4.60 32.90 27.02
C HIS A 315 -3.20 32.81 26.39
N GLU A 316 -2.89 31.73 25.66
CA GLU A 316 -1.63 31.56 24.93
C GLU A 316 -1.73 31.98 23.45
N MET A 317 -2.92 32.39 22.98
CA MET A 317 -3.13 32.79 21.60
C MET A 317 -2.50 34.16 21.28
N LYS A 318 -1.51 34.19 20.38
CA LYS A 318 -0.96 35.45 19.83
C LYS A 318 -1.89 36.09 18.82
N SER A 319 -2.28 37.35 19.05
CA SER A 319 -3.20 38.14 18.23
C SER A 319 -2.61 38.65 16.91
N SER A 320 -1.29 38.69 16.77
CA SER A 320 -0.56 39.21 15.60
C SER A 320 0.00 38.11 14.69
N SER A 321 -0.58 36.90 14.68
CA SER A 321 -0.07 35.77 13.90
C SER A 321 -0.31 35.95 12.38
N VAL A 322 0.70 35.59 11.57
CA VAL A 322 0.61 35.63 10.09
C VAL A 322 -0.20 34.42 9.62
N THR A 323 -0.91 34.57 8.51
CA THR A 323 -1.65 33.46 7.90
C THR A 323 -0.73 32.31 7.48
N ARG A 324 -1.11 31.09 7.86
CA ARG A 324 -0.38 29.84 7.56
C ARG A 324 -0.79 29.20 6.24
N GLY A 325 -1.90 29.65 5.66
CA GLY A 325 -2.52 28.97 4.53
C GLY A 325 -1.72 29.01 3.22
N VAL A 326 -0.58 29.72 3.20
CA VAL A 326 0.38 29.71 2.07
C VAL A 326 1.27 28.47 2.11
N ILE A 327 1.60 27.95 3.29
CA ILE A 327 2.55 26.85 3.43
C ILE A 327 2.14 25.63 2.59
N PRO A 328 0.84 25.23 2.56
CA PRO A 328 0.41 24.14 1.69
C PRO A 328 0.64 24.42 0.21
N VAL A 329 0.34 25.64 -0.23
CA VAL A 329 0.53 26.11 -1.60
C VAL A 329 2.01 26.09 -1.99
N ASP A 330 2.88 26.55 -1.11
CA ASP A 330 4.33 26.57 -1.34
C ASP A 330 4.89 25.16 -1.51
N PHE A 331 4.45 24.20 -0.69
CA PHE A 331 4.89 22.82 -0.83
C PHE A 331 4.48 22.23 -2.18
N VAL A 332 3.20 22.32 -2.55
CA VAL A 332 2.70 21.69 -3.78
C VAL A 332 3.25 22.35 -5.04
N LYS A 333 3.71 23.61 -4.97
CA LYS A 333 4.45 24.28 -6.05
C LYS A 333 5.94 24.00 -6.04
N SER A 334 6.50 23.52 -4.93
CA SER A 334 7.92 23.22 -4.82
C SER A 334 8.26 21.87 -5.44
N ASN A 335 9.51 21.71 -5.86
CA ASN A 335 10.07 20.41 -6.27
C ASN A 335 10.72 19.65 -5.10
N LYS A 336 10.65 20.16 -3.87
CA LYS A 336 11.36 19.60 -2.70
C LYS A 336 10.64 18.38 -2.12
N LYS A 337 11.40 17.37 -1.71
CA LYS A 337 10.83 16.23 -0.97
C LYS A 337 10.24 16.71 0.37
N PRO A 338 9.24 16.02 0.94
CA PRO A 338 8.60 16.41 2.20
C PRO A 338 9.58 16.80 3.31
N GLU A 339 10.61 15.99 3.55
CA GLU A 339 11.61 16.27 4.58
C GLU A 339 12.49 17.49 4.29
N GLU A 340 12.90 17.67 3.04
CA GLU A 340 13.69 18.83 2.63
C GLU A 340 12.87 20.12 2.79
N PHE A 341 11.59 20.07 2.46
CA PHE A 341 10.67 21.20 2.66
C PHE A 341 10.47 21.49 4.15
N CYS A 342 10.28 20.46 4.99
CA CYS A 342 10.20 20.64 6.44
C CYS A 342 11.49 21.25 7.02
N LYS A 343 12.67 20.77 6.58
CA LYS A 343 13.97 21.35 6.98
C LYS A 343 14.12 22.80 6.54
N LEU A 344 13.65 23.13 5.33
CA LEU A 344 13.61 24.51 4.83
C LEU A 344 12.73 25.38 5.72
N LEU A 345 11.52 24.93 6.06
CA LEU A 345 10.63 25.64 6.98
C LEU A 345 11.32 25.90 8.32
N ILE A 346 11.95 24.87 8.92
CA ILE A 346 12.72 25.01 10.18
C ILE A 346 13.82 26.06 10.04
N SER A 347 14.60 26.01 8.97
CA SER A 347 15.70 26.96 8.74
C SER A 347 15.20 28.40 8.60
N THR A 348 14.05 28.57 7.95
CA THR A 348 13.41 29.88 7.76
C THR A 348 12.83 30.38 9.10
N CYS A 349 12.29 29.49 9.94
CA CYS A 349 11.93 29.80 11.33
C CYS A 349 13.14 30.23 12.18
N LYS A 350 14.37 29.85 11.82
CA LYS A 350 15.59 30.15 12.59
C LYS A 350 16.30 31.44 12.16
N CYS A 351 16.10 31.94 10.94
CA CYS A 351 16.80 33.13 10.42
C CYS A 351 15.86 34.36 10.38
N SER A 352 16.29 35.48 10.97
CA SER A 352 15.52 36.74 10.95
C SER A 352 15.60 37.53 9.63
N ASN A 353 16.49 37.16 8.69
CA ASN A 353 16.86 38.06 7.59
C ASN A 353 17.01 37.41 6.20
N VAL A 354 16.48 36.22 5.93
CA VAL A 354 16.68 35.56 4.62
C VAL A 354 15.34 35.25 3.96
N PHE A 355 15.15 35.83 2.76
CA PHE A 355 13.98 35.89 1.86
C PHE A 355 13.13 37.16 1.98
N GLN A 356 13.28 38.04 0.97
CA GLN A 356 12.52 39.29 0.80
C GLN A 356 10.99 39.08 0.68
N ASN A 357 10.51 37.85 0.47
CA ASN A 357 9.07 37.52 0.44
C ASN A 357 8.57 36.81 1.71
N PHE A 358 9.45 36.45 2.65
CA PHE A 358 9.10 35.88 3.95
C PHE A 358 9.71 36.73 5.05
N LYS A 359 9.28 38.00 5.14
CA LYS A 359 9.64 38.81 6.31
C LYS A 359 9.02 38.17 7.55
N ASN A 360 9.89 37.63 8.42
CA ASN A 360 9.66 37.24 9.81
C ASN A 360 8.96 35.89 10.04
N ILE A 361 9.69 34.77 9.98
CA ILE A 361 9.18 33.47 10.46
C ILE A 361 9.53 33.20 11.94
N ARG A 362 10.38 34.01 12.57
CA ARG A 362 10.78 33.83 14.00
C ARG A 362 9.69 34.13 15.04
N PHE A 363 8.45 34.52 14.68
CA PHE A 363 7.47 35.01 15.67
C PHE A 363 5.98 34.62 15.50
N PHE A 364 5.57 33.81 14.52
CA PHE A 364 4.19 33.95 14.02
C PHE A 364 3.20 32.81 14.22
N PHE A 365 3.58 31.61 14.67
CA PHE A 365 2.61 30.51 14.87
C PHE A 365 2.48 30.14 16.35
N ASN A 366 1.25 30.10 16.88
CA ASN A 366 1.01 29.56 18.22
C ASN A 366 1.36 28.06 18.24
N SER A 367 1.04 27.37 17.14
CA SER A 367 1.36 25.98 16.90
C SER A 367 1.04 25.60 15.44
N LEU A 368 1.69 24.56 14.92
CA LEU A 368 1.53 24.11 13.54
C LEU A 368 1.67 22.59 13.47
N GLU A 369 0.80 21.94 12.71
CA GLU A 369 1.04 20.58 12.25
C GLU A 369 0.79 20.51 10.74
N ILE A 370 1.79 20.12 9.95
CA ILE A 370 1.66 19.96 8.50
C ILE A 370 1.97 18.53 8.11
N LYS A 371 1.24 18.00 7.11
CA LYS A 371 1.48 16.69 6.51
C LYS A 371 1.63 16.85 5.01
N LEU A 372 2.74 16.35 4.49
CA LEU A 372 3.21 16.53 3.13
C LEU A 372 3.34 15.16 2.48
N HIS A 373 2.56 14.92 1.43
CA HIS A 373 2.56 13.68 0.67
C HIS A 373 3.22 13.93 -0.69
N PHE A 374 4.09 13.01 -1.09
CA PHE A 374 4.86 13.09 -2.33
C PHE A 374 4.97 11.70 -2.96
N ARG A 375 4.70 11.58 -4.27
CA ARG A 375 4.98 10.37 -5.03
C ARG A 375 6.46 10.30 -5.38
N ASN A 376 7.14 9.27 -4.89
CA ASN A 376 8.56 9.05 -5.17
C ASN A 376 8.78 8.37 -6.52
N GLU A 377 10.05 8.15 -6.87
CA GLU A 377 10.47 7.51 -8.13
C GLU A 377 9.97 6.06 -8.29
N ARG A 378 9.50 5.44 -7.20
CA ARG A 378 8.89 4.10 -7.18
C ARG A 378 7.36 4.15 -7.23
N ASP A 379 6.80 5.33 -7.47
CA ASP A 379 5.35 5.57 -7.52
C ASP A 379 4.63 5.24 -6.20
N GLN A 380 5.34 5.45 -5.08
CA GLN A 380 4.83 5.28 -3.72
C GLN A 380 4.71 6.64 -3.02
N TYR A 381 3.71 6.78 -2.16
CA TYR A 381 3.55 7.98 -1.34
C TYR A 381 4.52 7.98 -0.16
N GLU A 382 5.44 8.94 -0.16
CA GLU A 382 6.23 9.33 1.01
C GLU A 382 5.49 10.42 1.78
N VAL A 383 5.41 10.26 3.10
CA VAL A 383 4.71 11.19 3.98
C VAL A 383 5.67 11.66 5.07
N ALA A 384 5.86 12.98 5.15
CA ALA A 384 6.53 13.60 6.27
C ALA A 384 5.68 14.73 6.83
N GLY A 385 5.91 15.05 8.10
CA GLY A 385 5.25 16.17 8.75
C GLY A 385 6.18 16.95 9.64
N LEU A 386 5.70 18.13 10.01
CA LEU A 386 6.32 19.01 10.97
C LEU A 386 5.29 19.28 12.07
N THR A 387 5.69 19.15 13.32
CA THR A 387 4.87 19.52 14.48
C THR A 387 5.64 20.60 15.25
N TYR A 388 5.00 21.74 15.50
CA TYR A 388 5.58 22.84 16.27
C TYR A 388 4.64 23.27 17.39
N GLN A 389 5.17 23.31 18.62
CA GLN A 389 4.58 23.93 19.81
C GLN A 389 5.64 24.84 20.44
N SER A 390 5.19 25.87 21.16
CA SER A 390 5.95 27.09 21.50
C SER A 390 7.30 26.91 22.21
N GLU A 391 7.68 25.70 22.66
CA GLU A 391 8.93 25.42 23.38
C GLU A 391 9.63 24.10 22.97
N ASP A 392 9.16 23.40 21.92
CA ASP A 392 9.67 22.07 21.54
C ASP A 392 10.79 22.11 20.48
N ASN A 393 11.68 21.12 20.52
CA ASN A 393 12.58 20.81 19.40
C ASN A 393 11.73 20.46 18.16
N ILE A 394 11.83 21.28 17.13
CA ILE A 394 11.13 21.04 15.86
C ILE A 394 11.84 19.91 15.12
N GLU A 395 11.21 18.74 15.12
CA GLU A 395 11.69 17.57 14.38
C GLU A 395 10.79 17.25 13.20
N VAL A 396 11.41 16.69 12.15
CA VAL A 396 10.69 16.16 11.01
C VAL A 396 10.28 14.73 11.32
N THR A 397 8.97 14.46 11.32
CA THR A 397 8.45 13.11 11.51
C THR A 397 8.18 12.47 10.16
N ARG A 398 8.73 11.27 9.93
CA ARG A 398 8.38 10.43 8.78
C ARG A 398 7.26 9.47 9.18
N TYR A 399 6.31 9.26 8.28
CA TYR A 399 5.22 8.31 8.49
C TYR A 399 5.41 7.13 7.54
N PRO A 400 5.62 5.90 8.07
CA PRO A 400 5.73 4.72 7.22
C PRO A 400 4.37 4.37 6.57
N PRO A 401 4.34 3.49 5.56
CA PRO A 401 3.08 2.99 5.01
C PRO A 401 2.18 2.42 6.11
N GLY A 402 0.90 2.79 6.11
CA GLY A 402 -0.08 2.37 7.11
C GLY A 402 -1.24 3.36 7.26
N ILE A 403 -2.07 3.12 8.29
CA ILE A 403 -3.21 3.96 8.64
C ILE A 403 -2.77 4.95 9.72
N HIS A 404 -2.94 6.25 9.45
CA HIS A 404 -2.52 7.32 10.34
C HIS A 404 -3.64 8.31 10.58
N GLY A 405 -3.75 8.80 11.82
CA GLY A 405 -4.74 9.80 12.22
C GLY A 405 -4.06 11.05 12.78
N PHE A 406 -4.53 12.22 12.34
CA PHE A 406 -4.00 13.52 12.76
C PHE A 406 -5.14 14.48 13.10
N SER A 407 -4.90 15.40 14.03
CA SER A 407 -5.89 16.39 14.47
C SER A 407 -5.18 17.59 15.09
N ASN A 408 -5.92 18.52 15.67
CA ASN A 408 -5.41 19.69 16.40
C ASN A 408 -4.76 19.32 17.76
N SER A 409 -4.04 18.20 17.83
CA SER A 409 -3.33 17.64 18.99
C SER A 409 -2.05 16.95 18.52
N PRO A 410 -0.93 17.03 19.26
CA PRO A 410 0.31 16.36 18.86
C PRO A 410 0.12 14.85 18.67
N SER A 411 0.83 14.27 17.70
CA SER A 411 0.68 12.86 17.34
C SER A 411 1.04 11.88 18.46
N CYS A 412 1.89 12.27 19.42
CA CYS A 412 2.23 11.45 20.59
C CYS A 412 1.09 11.35 21.62
N GLU A 413 0.20 12.35 21.64
CA GLU A 413 -0.95 12.40 22.54
C GLU A 413 -2.19 12.86 21.76
N PRO A 414 -2.72 12.01 20.87
CA PRO A 414 -3.85 12.37 20.03
C PRO A 414 -5.15 12.41 20.84
N PHE A 415 -6.10 13.24 20.42
CA PHE A 415 -7.47 13.19 20.95
C PHE A 415 -8.08 11.78 20.78
N LYS A 416 -8.96 11.37 21.70
CA LYS A 416 -9.67 10.08 21.66
C LYS A 416 -10.45 9.89 20.35
N LYS A 417 -10.98 10.97 19.78
CA LYS A 417 -11.67 10.94 18.48
C LYS A 417 -10.77 10.52 17.31
N VAL A 418 -9.47 10.79 17.39
CA VAL A 418 -8.49 10.39 16.37
C VAL A 418 -8.27 8.89 16.43
N ARG A 419 -8.11 8.32 17.63
CA ARG A 419 -7.97 6.87 17.82
C ARG A 419 -9.19 6.14 17.28
N ARG A 420 -10.40 6.60 17.65
CA ARG A 420 -11.66 6.10 17.09
C ARG A 420 -11.70 6.21 15.57
N GLY A 421 -11.25 7.33 15.01
CA GLY A 421 -11.18 7.53 13.56
C GLY A 421 -10.26 6.52 12.88
N VAL A 422 -9.07 6.28 13.44
CA VAL A 422 -8.13 5.26 12.96
C VAL A 422 -8.75 3.87 13.00
N ASP A 423 -9.38 3.49 14.12
CA ASP A 423 -10.04 2.18 14.24
C ASP A 423 -11.12 1.99 13.17
N LYS A 424 -11.95 3.02 12.95
CA LYS A 424 -12.99 2.98 11.91
C LYS A 424 -12.44 2.95 10.48
N VAL A 425 -11.37 3.70 10.20
CA VAL A 425 -10.69 3.61 8.89
C VAL A 425 -10.13 2.20 8.70
N SER A 426 -9.53 1.59 9.73
CA SER A 426 -9.05 0.21 9.65
C SER A 426 -10.15 -0.76 9.21
N SER A 427 -11.34 -0.68 9.82
CA SER A 427 -12.48 -1.50 9.40
C SER A 427 -12.92 -1.22 7.96
N ILE A 428 -12.98 0.06 7.54
CA ILE A 428 -13.32 0.42 6.15
C ILE A 428 -12.27 -0.12 5.17
N ILE A 429 -10.98 -0.08 5.52
CA ILE A 429 -9.91 -0.62 4.68
C ILE A 429 -9.99 -2.15 4.60
N GLU A 430 -10.34 -2.83 5.69
CA GLU A 430 -10.61 -4.28 5.68
C GLU A 430 -11.76 -4.60 4.72
N GLU A 431 -12.89 -3.90 4.82
CA GLU A 431 -14.03 -4.04 3.89
C GLU A 431 -13.60 -3.80 2.43
N ILE A 432 -12.81 -2.75 2.15
CA ILE A 432 -12.30 -2.45 0.80
C ILE A 432 -11.42 -3.57 0.24
N ASN A 433 -10.67 -4.26 1.10
CA ASN A 433 -9.78 -5.33 0.67
C ASN A 433 -10.50 -6.68 0.52
N THR A 434 -11.57 -6.92 1.28
CA THR A 434 -12.32 -8.17 1.23
C THR A 434 -13.49 -8.12 0.25
N GLU A 435 -14.07 -6.94 0.03
CA GLU A 435 -15.23 -6.72 -0.81
C GLU A 435 -14.84 -5.93 -2.07
N ASN A 436 -15.48 -6.22 -3.20
CA ASN A 436 -15.23 -5.47 -4.44
C ASN A 436 -16.02 -4.14 -4.48
N LEU A 437 -15.80 -3.28 -3.49
CA LEU A 437 -16.48 -2.00 -3.39
C LEU A 437 -16.13 -1.08 -4.56
N SER A 438 -17.16 -0.44 -5.12
CA SER A 438 -17.03 0.66 -6.06
C SER A 438 -16.45 1.91 -5.36
N GLU A 439 -15.88 2.82 -6.14
CA GLU A 439 -15.35 4.08 -5.59
C GLU A 439 -16.44 4.92 -4.90
N ALA A 440 -17.67 4.90 -5.42
CA ALA A 440 -18.81 5.60 -4.83
C ALA A 440 -19.17 5.04 -3.44
N GLU A 441 -19.18 3.71 -3.27
CA GLU A 441 -19.43 3.08 -1.98
C GLU A 441 -18.32 3.41 -0.97
N ILE A 442 -17.07 3.47 -1.43
CA ILE A 442 -15.93 3.86 -0.59
C ILE A 442 -16.09 5.31 -0.11
N ILE A 443 -16.41 6.23 -1.03
CA ILE A 443 -16.69 7.63 -0.68
C ILE A 443 -17.83 7.70 0.33
N GLU A 444 -18.89 6.91 0.16
CA GLU A 444 -20.00 6.86 1.10
C GLU A 444 -19.57 6.38 2.50
N ARG A 445 -18.81 5.28 2.61
CA ARG A 445 -18.28 4.79 3.91
C ARG A 445 -17.40 5.84 4.59
N LEU A 446 -16.53 6.50 3.82
CA LEU A 446 -15.67 7.57 4.34
C LEU A 446 -16.48 8.79 4.78
N LEU A 447 -17.56 9.13 4.07
CA LEU A 447 -18.47 10.22 4.47
C LEU A 447 -19.27 9.87 5.73
N GLN A 448 -19.70 8.62 5.91
CA GLN A 448 -20.34 8.16 7.14
C GLN A 448 -19.39 8.32 8.34
N LEU A 449 -18.10 8.04 8.17
CA LEU A 449 -17.07 8.34 9.18
C LEU A 449 -16.89 9.86 9.38
N ALA A 450 -16.77 10.62 8.29
CA ALA A 450 -16.59 12.07 8.31
C ALA A 450 -17.74 12.81 9.03
N THR A 451 -18.92 12.21 9.07
CA THR A 451 -20.13 12.72 9.71
C THR A 451 -20.46 12.04 11.04
N ASP A 452 -19.52 11.28 11.63
CA ASP A 452 -19.70 10.63 12.94
C ASP A 452 -19.83 11.67 14.07
N LYS A 453 -21.00 11.67 14.70
CA LYS A 453 -21.38 12.59 15.78
C LYS A 453 -21.04 12.05 17.18
N TYR A 454 -20.48 10.84 17.29
CA TYR A 454 -20.12 10.25 18.56
C TYR A 454 -19.08 11.10 19.29
N GLN A 455 -19.40 11.54 20.50
CA GLN A 455 -18.55 12.38 21.33
C GLN A 455 -17.65 11.51 22.20
N CYS A 456 -16.36 11.45 21.88
CA CYS A 456 -15.35 10.75 22.68
C CYS A 456 -15.01 11.51 23.98
N PHE A 457 -16.01 11.82 24.80
CA PHE A 457 -15.89 12.60 26.03
C PHE A 457 -16.11 11.71 27.28
N PRO A 458 -15.39 11.92 28.40
CA PRO A 458 -14.34 12.91 28.62
C PRO A 458 -13.06 12.61 27.85
N ASP A 459 -12.35 13.66 27.43
CA ASP A 459 -11.05 13.58 26.77
C ASP A 459 -10.09 14.56 27.46
N ASP A 460 -9.09 14.01 28.15
CA ASP A 460 -8.15 14.81 28.94
C ASP A 460 -7.31 15.74 28.07
N GLN A 461 -6.99 15.34 26.84
CA GLN A 461 -6.20 16.17 25.93
C GLN A 461 -7.02 17.33 25.38
N ILE A 462 -8.30 17.10 25.06
CA ILE A 462 -9.24 18.18 24.70
C ILE A 462 -9.41 19.13 25.88
N LYS A 463 -9.57 18.60 27.10
CA LYS A 463 -9.74 19.40 28.32
C LYS A 463 -8.52 20.29 28.59
N ARG A 464 -7.30 19.73 28.47
CA ARG A 464 -6.04 20.48 28.60
C ARG A 464 -5.93 21.60 27.57
N ARG A 465 -6.29 21.34 26.31
CA ARG A 465 -6.01 22.26 25.19
C ARG A 465 -7.11 23.27 24.88
N CYS A 466 -8.39 22.96 25.10
CA CYS A 466 -9.48 23.87 24.74
C CYS A 466 -9.60 25.10 25.65
N GLY A 467 -9.17 25.01 26.92
CA GLY A 467 -9.25 26.12 27.88
C GLY A 467 -10.67 26.69 28.07
N ARG A 468 -11.71 25.90 27.79
CA ARG A 468 -13.14 26.28 27.89
C ARG A 468 -13.83 25.45 28.98
N SER A 469 -15.06 25.83 29.35
CA SER A 469 -15.90 25.04 30.24
C SER A 469 -16.08 23.61 29.72
N ASN A 470 -16.16 22.63 30.62
CA ASN A 470 -16.26 21.21 30.28
C ASN A 470 -17.41 20.91 29.28
N GLU A 471 -18.53 21.63 29.38
CA GLU A 471 -19.71 21.45 28.53
C GLU A 471 -19.47 21.79 27.05
N LEU A 472 -18.58 22.74 26.73
CA LEU A 472 -18.28 23.11 25.34
C LEU A 472 -17.22 22.21 24.71
N CYS A 473 -16.44 21.49 25.52
CA CYS A 473 -15.39 20.57 25.07
C CYS A 473 -15.98 19.31 24.44
N LYS A 474 -17.16 18.84 24.89
CA LYS A 474 -17.80 17.62 24.35
C LYS A 474 -18.08 17.69 22.85
N TYR A 475 -18.42 18.86 22.32
CA TYR A 475 -18.67 19.04 20.88
C TYR A 475 -17.41 18.88 20.02
N ARG A 476 -16.24 19.26 20.56
CA ARG A 476 -14.94 19.06 19.88
C ARG A 476 -14.44 17.62 19.96
N ALA A 477 -15.02 16.80 20.83
CA ALA A 477 -14.71 15.39 20.99
C ALA A 477 -15.38 14.49 19.95
N ALA A 478 -16.16 15.04 19.01
CA ALA A 478 -16.68 14.33 17.85
C ALA A 478 -15.82 14.55 16.59
N ILE A 479 -15.88 13.60 15.65
CA ILE A 479 -15.27 13.74 14.32
C ILE A 479 -16.03 14.80 13.52
N PHE A 480 -17.36 14.74 13.56
CA PHE A 480 -18.25 15.79 13.07
C PHE A 480 -18.55 16.80 14.19
N VAL A 481 -17.83 17.91 14.20
CA VAL A 481 -17.99 18.96 15.20
C VAL A 481 -19.23 19.78 14.86
N ARG A 482 -20.22 19.74 15.75
CA ARG A 482 -21.44 20.55 15.64
C ARG A 482 -21.76 21.17 17.00
N TYR A 483 -21.60 22.47 17.10
CA TYR A 483 -22.06 23.22 18.26
C TYR A 483 -23.58 23.52 18.17
N PRO A 484 -24.25 23.80 19.31
CA PRO A 484 -25.62 24.32 19.32
C PRO A 484 -25.75 25.65 18.57
N ASP A 485 -26.93 25.92 18.05
CA ASP A 485 -27.24 27.21 17.42
C ASP A 485 -27.04 28.34 18.44
N GLY A 486 -26.23 29.34 18.05
CA GLY A 486 -25.71 30.38 18.95
C GLY A 486 -24.18 30.40 19.04
N ILE A 487 -23.52 29.30 18.70
CA ILE A 487 -22.06 29.24 18.54
C ILE A 487 -21.76 28.90 17.08
N PRO A 488 -21.35 29.87 16.24
CA PRO A 488 -21.18 29.68 14.80
C PRO A 488 -19.84 28.98 14.50
N TYR A 489 -19.63 27.77 15.03
CA TYR A 489 -18.43 26.96 14.78
C TYR A 489 -18.81 25.50 14.56
N GLY A 490 -18.18 24.85 13.59
CA GLY A 490 -18.37 23.42 13.34
C GLY A 490 -17.58 22.92 12.15
N THR A 491 -17.79 21.65 11.79
CA THR A 491 -17.25 21.05 10.57
C THR A 491 -17.92 21.69 9.36
N ARG A 492 -17.10 22.16 8.41
CA ARG A 492 -17.56 22.92 7.22
C ARG A 492 -17.25 22.25 5.90
N SER A 493 -16.27 21.36 5.86
CA SER A 493 -16.00 20.61 4.64
C SER A 493 -15.47 19.22 4.97
N HIS A 494 -15.80 18.30 4.09
CA HIS A 494 -15.28 16.94 4.02
C HIS A 494 -14.54 16.83 2.70
N THR A 495 -13.25 16.48 2.74
CA THR A 495 -12.47 16.22 1.54
C THR A 495 -11.98 14.78 1.56
N ILE A 496 -12.22 14.07 0.46
CA ILE A 496 -11.75 12.71 0.25
C ILE A 496 -10.83 12.72 -0.98
N ILE A 497 -9.63 12.18 -0.86
CA ILE A 497 -8.71 11.97 -1.98
C ILE A 497 -8.42 10.48 -2.06
N ILE A 498 -8.75 9.86 -3.19
CA ILE A 498 -8.46 8.47 -3.48
C ILE A 498 -7.51 8.43 -4.68
N VAL A 499 -6.45 7.65 -4.60
CA VAL A 499 -5.53 7.42 -5.72
C VAL A 499 -5.39 5.93 -5.93
N ASP A 500 -5.84 5.45 -7.07
CA ASP A 500 -5.74 4.05 -7.44
C ASP A 500 -4.31 3.67 -7.87
N ARG A 501 -4.09 2.37 -8.10
CA ARG A 501 -2.80 1.86 -8.57
C ARG A 501 -2.37 2.40 -9.95
N ASN A 502 -3.31 2.83 -10.79
CA ASN A 502 -3.06 3.37 -12.12
C ASN A 502 -2.82 4.88 -12.11
N ASN A 503 -2.70 5.49 -10.93
CA ASN A 503 -2.55 6.94 -10.75
C ASN A 503 -3.79 7.73 -11.20
N ARG A 504 -4.96 7.11 -11.22
CA ARG A 504 -6.23 7.82 -11.31
C ARG A 504 -6.56 8.38 -9.94
N ALA A 505 -6.71 9.69 -9.87
CA ALA A 505 -7.07 10.40 -8.66
C ALA A 505 -8.54 10.84 -8.71
N THR A 506 -9.21 10.61 -7.59
CA THR A 506 -10.54 11.14 -7.31
C THR A 506 -10.43 12.09 -6.13
N TYR A 507 -10.75 13.36 -6.36
CA TYR A 507 -10.90 14.37 -5.32
C TYR A 507 -12.39 14.66 -5.15
N TYR A 508 -12.94 14.30 -4.01
CA TYR A 508 -14.31 14.59 -3.63
C TYR A 508 -14.31 15.64 -2.52
N GLU A 509 -15.15 16.68 -2.65
CA GLU A 509 -15.37 17.64 -1.58
C GLU A 509 -16.86 17.90 -1.36
N LYS A 510 -17.28 17.80 -0.10
CA LYS A 510 -18.59 18.22 0.38
C LYS A 510 -18.42 19.37 1.34
N SER A 511 -18.89 20.55 0.94
CA SER A 511 -18.65 21.82 1.65
C SER A 511 -19.96 22.51 2.02
N MET A 512 -19.99 23.12 3.20
CA MET A 512 -21.12 23.90 3.69
C MET A 512 -21.17 25.27 3.01
N GLU A 513 -22.34 25.66 2.52
CA GLU A 513 -22.57 26.99 1.98
C GLU A 513 -22.49 28.06 3.08
N THR A 514 -21.87 29.20 2.76
CA THR A 514 -21.37 30.20 3.72
C THR A 514 -22.46 31.02 4.44
N LYS A 515 -23.75 30.75 4.22
CA LYS A 515 -24.84 31.69 4.55
C LYS A 515 -25.43 31.53 5.94
N THR A 516 -25.23 30.40 6.61
CA THR A 516 -25.97 30.08 7.83
C THR A 516 -25.05 30.16 9.04
N GLY A 517 -25.14 31.25 9.80
CA GLY A 517 -24.48 31.37 11.11
C GLY A 517 -24.93 30.31 12.14
N LYS A 518 -25.87 29.44 11.75
CA LYS A 518 -26.42 28.33 12.52
C LYS A 518 -26.13 27.01 11.80
N ALA A 519 -25.82 25.98 12.58
CA ALA A 519 -25.52 24.66 12.04
C ALA A 519 -26.78 23.89 11.62
N SER A 520 -27.95 24.24 12.17
CA SER A 520 -29.24 23.63 11.81
C SER A 520 -29.73 23.99 10.41
N GLU A 521 -29.35 25.15 9.89
CA GLU A 521 -29.79 25.68 8.60
C GLU A 521 -28.77 25.37 7.46
N ALA A 522 -27.70 24.63 7.77
CA ALA A 522 -26.58 24.39 6.86
C ALA A 522 -26.99 23.65 5.57
N THR A 523 -26.82 24.31 4.42
CA THR A 523 -26.85 23.68 3.10
C THR A 523 -25.46 23.23 2.68
N TRP A 524 -25.37 22.13 1.91
CA TRP A 524 -24.10 21.52 1.50
C TRP A 524 -24.05 21.38 -0.02
N THR A 525 -22.89 21.67 -0.59
CA THR A 525 -22.57 21.46 -2.01
C THR A 525 -21.52 20.38 -2.15
N GLU A 526 -21.68 19.55 -3.18
CA GLU A 526 -20.76 18.45 -3.48
C GLU A 526 -20.06 18.69 -4.82
N GLN A 527 -18.77 18.37 -4.88
CA GLN A 527 -17.96 18.44 -6.08
C GLN A 527 -17.07 17.21 -6.16
N ILE A 528 -16.92 16.66 -7.36
CA ILE A 528 -16.03 15.53 -7.63
C ILE A 528 -15.17 15.85 -8.84
N PHE A 529 -13.88 15.55 -8.73
CA PHE A 529 -12.89 15.73 -9.78
C PHE A 529 -12.17 14.40 -10.01
N HIS A 530 -12.21 13.90 -11.24
CA HIS A 530 -11.43 12.74 -11.68
C HIS A 530 -10.34 13.21 -12.64
N PHE A 531 -9.11 12.77 -12.41
CA PHE A 531 -7.97 13.11 -13.26
C PHE A 531 -6.83 12.10 -13.08
N ASP A 532 -6.02 11.94 -14.13
CA ASP A 532 -4.79 11.15 -14.05
C ASP A 532 -3.68 12.01 -13.45
N LEU A 533 -2.89 11.43 -12.54
CA LEU A 533 -1.70 12.09 -12.03
C LEU A 533 -0.59 12.05 -13.08
N SER A 534 0.06 13.19 -13.29
CA SER A 534 1.22 13.33 -14.20
C SER A 534 2.47 12.62 -13.70
#